data_AF-A0A7K2P5U9-F1
#
_entry.id   AF-A0A7K2P5U9-F1
#
_cell.length_a   1.000
_cell.length_b   1.000
_cell.length_c   1.000
_cell.angle_alpha   90.00
_cell.angle_beta   90.00
_cell.angle_gamma   90.00
#
_symmetry.space_group_name_H-M   'P 1'
#
loop_
_entity.id
_entity.type
_entity.pdbx_description
1 polymer ?
#
loop_
_entity_poly.entity_id
_entity_poly.type
_entity_poly.pdbx_seq_one_letter_code
_entity_poly.pdbx_strand_id
1 'polypeptide(L)' 'DAACDRLRGRGLLDAAGGLTEDGAALREGVERETDRLDAAPYAHLGAEGVARLTELGTGFARTALGAGAFPADLLAGR' A
#
# COMPACT_ATOMS: atom_id res chain seq x y z
N ASP A 1 -6.50 -18.28 3.34
CA ASP A 1 -5.59 -17.41 2.54
C ASP A 1 -4.34 -17.25 3.39
N ALA A 2 -3.21 -17.81 2.94
CA ALA A 2 -2.03 -17.99 3.77
C ALA A 2 -1.49 -16.69 4.36
N ALA A 3 -1.68 -15.54 3.69
CA ALA A 3 -1.32 -14.23 4.23
C ALA A 3 -2.24 -13.85 5.41
N CYS A 4 -3.56 -13.91 5.19
CA CYS A 4 -4.56 -13.65 6.22
C CYS A 4 -4.38 -14.58 7.44
N ASP A 5 -4.11 -15.86 7.23
CA ASP A 5 -3.96 -16.85 8.30
C ASP A 5 -2.75 -16.53 9.20
N ARG A 6 -1.63 -16.07 8.61
CA ARG A 6 -0.47 -15.59 9.37
C ARG A 6 -0.77 -14.32 10.15
N LEU A 7 -1.53 -13.38 9.58
CA LEU A 7 -1.90 -12.15 10.26
C LEU A 7 -2.86 -12.41 11.44
N ARG A 8 -3.81 -13.34 11.29
CA ARG A 8 -4.66 -13.83 12.38
C ARG A 8 -3.84 -14.53 13.47
N GLY A 9 -2.90 -15.40 13.09
CA GLY A 9 -2.00 -16.05 14.04
C GLY A 9 -1.13 -15.07 14.85
N ARG A 10 -0.95 -13.85 14.35
CA ARG A 10 -0.28 -12.74 15.03
C ARG A 10 -1.22 -11.81 15.80
N GLY A 11 -2.53 -12.07 15.80
CA GLY A 11 -3.53 -11.22 16.43
C GLY A 11 -3.80 -9.89 15.72
N LEU A 12 -3.35 -9.72 14.47
CA LEU A 12 -3.49 -8.46 13.72
C LEU A 12 -4.78 -8.39 12.90
N LEU A 13 -5.37 -9.55 12.59
CA LEU A 13 -6.68 -9.65 11.96
C LEU A 13 -7.63 -10.46 12.84
N ASP A 14 -8.91 -10.08 12.82
CA ASP A 14 -9.99 -10.84 13.42
C ASP A 14 -10.44 -12.02 12.53
N ALA A 15 -11.42 -12.79 13.02
CA ALA A 15 -11.98 -13.93 12.29
C ALA A 15 -12.65 -13.52 10.97
N ALA A 16 -13.23 -12.33 10.90
CA ALA A 16 -13.89 -11.78 9.71
C ALA A 16 -12.88 -11.15 8.72
N GLY A 17 -11.59 -11.05 9.09
CA GLY A 17 -10.53 -10.43 8.28
C GLY A 17 -10.45 -8.90 8.43
N GLY A 18 -11.09 -8.32 9.45
CA GLY A 18 -10.89 -6.93 9.86
C GLY A 18 -9.60 -6.78 10.67
N LEU A 19 -9.02 -5.57 10.70
CA LEU A 19 -7.91 -5.26 11.60
C LEU A 19 -8.40 -5.26 13.04
N THR A 20 -7.62 -5.88 13.93
CA THR A 20 -7.76 -5.69 15.38
C THR A 20 -7.21 -4.32 15.80
N GLU A 21 -7.31 -3.96 17.07
CA GLU A 21 -6.65 -2.78 17.62
C GLU A 21 -5.12 -2.83 17.41
N ASP A 22 -4.49 -3.97 17.70
CA ASP A 22 -3.06 -4.19 17.43
C ASP A 22 -2.74 -4.13 15.93
N GLY A 23 -3.63 -4.63 15.09
CA GLY A 23 -3.51 -4.54 13.63
C GLY A 23 -3.55 -3.09 13.14
N ALA A 24 -4.47 -2.29 13.66
CA ALA A 24 -4.59 -0.88 13.34
C ALA A 24 -3.37 -0.09 13.83
N ALA A 25 -2.91 -0.34 15.05
CA ALA A 25 -1.72 0.30 15.61
C ALA A 25 -0.44 -0.04 14.81
N LEU A 26 -0.29 -1.29 14.38
CA LEU A 26 0.82 -1.68 13.50
C LEU A 26 0.72 -0.96 12.16
N ARG A 27 -0.47 -0.90 11.56
CA ARG A 27 -0.67 -0.21 10.27
C ARG A 27 -0.28 1.26 10.36
N GLU A 28 -0.74 1.95 11.39
CA GLU A 28 -0.41 3.36 11.64
C GLU A 28 1.11 3.54 11.85
N GLY A 29 1.76 2.61 12.56
CA GLY A 29 3.21 2.60 12.71
C GLY A 29 3.96 2.46 11.39
N VAL A 30 3.48 1.58 10.50
CA VAL A 30 4.05 1.42 9.16
C VAL A 30 3.86 2.70 8.34
N GLU A 31 2.65 3.26 8.31
CA GLU A 31 2.32 4.50 7.57
C GLU A 31 3.23 5.66 8.00
N ARG A 32 3.37 5.89 9.32
CA ARG A 32 4.26 6.94 9.84
C ARG A 32 5.72 6.74 9.47
N GLU A 33 6.21 5.50 9.51
CA GLU A 33 7.61 5.22 9.19
C GLU A 33 7.86 5.35 7.68
N THR A 34 6.93 4.91 6.83
CA THR A 34 7.04 5.11 5.39
C THR A 34 7.00 6.60 5.02
N ASP A 35 6.11 7.38 5.63
CA ASP A 35 6.05 8.83 5.42
C ASP A 35 7.36 9.52 5.82
N ARG A 36 7.94 9.12 6.96
CA ARG A 36 9.21 9.65 7.45
C ARG A 36 10.37 9.34 6.49
N LEU A 37 10.40 8.11 5.95
CA LEU A 37 11.46 7.67 5.04
C LEU A 37 11.35 8.36 3.67
N ASP A 38 10.13 8.55 3.17
CA ASP A 38 9.88 9.14 1.85
C ASP A 38 9.96 10.67 1.83
N ALA A 39 9.83 11.33 2.99
CA ALA A 39 9.82 12.80 3.09
C ALA A 39 11.03 13.47 2.40
N ALA A 40 12.26 13.00 2.65
CA ALA A 40 13.46 13.63 2.10
C ALA A 40 13.59 13.46 0.57
N PRO A 41 13.41 12.26 -0.01
CA PRO A 41 13.38 12.08 -1.46
C PRO A 41 12.31 12.95 -2.15
N TYR A 42 11.09 13.00 -1.62
CA TYR A 42 10.01 13.79 -2.21
C TYR A 42 10.27 15.30 -2.09
N ALA A 43 10.84 15.76 -0.96
CA ALA A 43 11.27 17.15 -0.81
C ALA A 43 12.36 17.53 -1.81
N HIS A 44 13.31 16.62 -2.08
CA HIS A 44 14.36 16.83 -3.08
C HIS A 44 13.81 16.97 -4.50
N LEU A 45 12.78 16.19 -4.86
CA LEU A 45 12.13 16.27 -6.17
C LEU A 45 11.33 17.56 -6.35
N GLY A 46 10.76 18.10 -5.28
CA GLY A 46 9.83 19.23 -5.34
C GLY A 46 8.55 18.89 -6.12
N ALA A 47 7.66 19.87 -6.26
CA ALA A 47 6.34 19.65 -6.87
C ALA A 47 6.42 19.15 -8.33
N GLU A 48 7.30 19.74 -9.15
CA GLU A 48 7.46 19.34 -10.55
C GLU A 48 8.06 17.95 -10.70
N GLY A 49 9.07 17.60 -9.90
CA GLY A 49 9.68 16.28 -9.90
C GLY A 49 8.70 15.20 -9.44
N VAL A 50 7.87 15.48 -8.42
CA VAL A 50 6.80 14.59 -7.98
C VAL A 50 5.73 14.41 -9.06
N ALA A 51 5.35 15.48 -9.77
CA ALA A 51 4.41 15.38 -10.89
C ALA A 51 4.97 14.48 -12.00
N ARG A 52 6.25 14.64 -12.35
CA ARG A 52 6.92 13.78 -13.35
C ARG A 52 7.03 12.33 -12.89
N LEU A 53 7.40 12.09 -11.62
CA LEU A 53 7.43 10.75 -11.03
C LEU A 53 6.06 10.08 -11.11
N THR A 54 5.00 10.82 -10.79
CA THR A 54 3.61 10.33 -10.84
C THR A 54 3.20 9.96 -12.26
N GLU A 55 3.53 10.79 -13.26
CA GLU A 55 3.27 10.51 -14.68
C GLU A 55 3.93 9.19 -15.12
N LEU A 56 5.22 9.03 -14.82
CA LEU A 56 6.00 7.85 -15.18
C LEU A 56 5.47 6.59 -14.47
N GLY A 57 5.26 6.66 -13.17
CA GLY A 57 4.74 5.55 -12.36
C GLY A 57 3.34 5.12 -12.82
N THR A 58 2.48 6.09 -13.15
CA THR A 58 1.14 5.81 -13.70
C THR A 58 1.20 5.05 -15.01
N GLY A 59 2.15 5.41 -15.90
CA GLY A 59 2.38 4.68 -17.14
C GLY A 59 2.68 3.20 -16.89
N PHE A 60 3.65 2.91 -16.02
CA PHE A 60 4.00 1.53 -15.67
C PHE A 60 2.85 0.77 -14.99
N ALA A 61 2.16 1.41 -14.05
CA ALA A 61 1.02 0.80 -13.36
C ALA A 61 -0.11 0.42 -14.34
N ARG A 62 -0.43 1.29 -15.30
CA ARG A 62 -1.43 1.01 -16.35
C ARG A 62 -1.01 -0.14 -17.26
N THR A 63 0.26 -0.19 -17.68
CA THR A 63 0.78 -1.30 -18.48
C THR A 63 0.69 -2.62 -17.72
N ALA A 64 1.10 -2.65 -16.45
CA ALA A 64 1.00 -3.83 -15.60
C ALA A 64 -0.45 -4.29 -15.43
N LEU A 65 -1.37 -3.35 -15.21
CA LEU A 65 -2.80 -3.64 -15.14
C LEU A 65 -3.33 -4.26 -16.43
N GLY A 66 -3.04 -3.67 -17.59
CA GLY A 66 -3.45 -4.21 -18.89
C GLY A 66 -2.85 -5.59 -19.19
N ALA A 67 -1.71 -5.92 -18.60
CA ALA A 67 -1.07 -7.23 -18.70
C ALA A 67 -1.59 -8.27 -17.69
N GLY A 68 -2.55 -7.91 -16.83
CA GLY A 68 -3.13 -8.82 -15.83
C GLY A 68 -2.25 -9.03 -14.59
N ALA A 69 -1.36 -8.09 -14.26
CA ALA A 69 -0.50 -8.19 -13.07
C ALA A 69 -1.29 -8.14 -11.75
N PHE A 70 -2.53 -7.65 -11.78
CA PHE A 70 -3.37 -7.48 -10.60
C PHE A 70 -4.66 -8.32 -10.71
N PRO A 71 -5.16 -8.89 -9.59
CA PRO A 71 -6.47 -9.51 -9.54
C PRO A 71 -7.58 -8.53 -9.96
N ALA A 72 -8.59 -9.02 -10.68
CA ALA A 72 -9.67 -8.18 -11.19
C ALA A 72 -10.52 -7.53 -10.08
N ASP A 73 -10.58 -8.16 -8.91
CA ASP A 73 -11.27 -7.69 -7.71
C ASP A 73 -10.43 -6.72 -6.86
N LEU A 74 -9.14 -6.54 -7.15
CA LEU A 74 -8.26 -5.63 -6.41
C LEU A 74 -8.72 -4.16 -6.52
N LEU A 75 -9.23 -3.77 -7.67
CA LEU A 75 -9.63 -2.38 -7.98
C LEU A 75 -11.15 -2.16 -7.85
N ALA A 76 -11.93 -3.21 -7.59
CA ALA A 76 -13.38 -3.12 -7.54
C ALA A 76 -13.89 -2.34 -6.31
N GLY A 77 -13.04 -2.10 -5.32
CA GLY A 77 -13.42 -1.44 -4.08
C GLY A 77 -14.37 -2.31 -3.24
N ARG A 78 -14.37 -2.08 -1.94
CA ARG A 78 -15.25 -2.74 -0.98
C ARG A 78 -16.59 -2.01 -0.89
#